data_AF-A0A4Q4YKN6-F1
#
_entry.id   AF-A0A4Q4YKN6-F1
#
_cell.length_a   1.000
_cell.length_b   1.000
_cell.length_c   1.000
_cell.angle_alpha   90.00
_cell.angle_beta   90.00
_cell.angle_gamma   90.00
#
_symmetry.space_group_name_H-M   'P 1'
#
loop_
_entity.id
_entity.type
_entity.pdbx_description
1 polymer ?
#
loop_
_entity_poly.entity_id
_entity_poly.type
_entity_poly.pdbx_seq_one_letter_code
_entity_poly.pdbx_strand_id
1 'polypeptide(L)'
;MSAHFSFRQRQDGGGTAPQPQVEGIGMNQLSKEETRPSMVEPVQSTAPQRRRTRNDHFEVPNSIVQASDRELKDDARNFAITTLRLSDNQADNQVERFVRAALVAKDSRVYELVARGEPGYENRNLPVTLQPDEMTALRDEKDRLFSERGILMVNVCVAIAAFLQGHVQSSINGASPFEYDLGFHDDQSCSGTESRSFWALGATNAMPFLTTAFLGCWVSMPVNDRLGRRGAMMASAVLVLVSSLVSGLCLLAERQHRWKLLMGIRVVNGIGE
;
A
#
# COMPACT_ATOMS: atom_id res chain seq x y z
N MET A 1 -21.04 -44.25 22.13
CA MET A 1 -20.74 -42.85 22.45
C MET A 1 -20.42 -42.14 21.14
N SER A 2 -21.22 -41.10 20.82
CA SER A 2 -21.02 -40.12 19.73
C SER A 2 -19.64 -39.44 19.84
N ALA A 3 -19.06 -38.77 18.83
CA ALA A 3 -19.63 -38.09 17.68
C ALA A 3 -18.62 -38.01 16.52
N HIS A 4 -19.12 -38.09 15.29
CA HIS A 4 -18.45 -37.76 14.04
C HIS A 4 -19.02 -36.40 13.58
N PHE A 5 -18.21 -35.35 13.51
CA PHE A 5 -18.62 -34.04 12.98
C PHE A 5 -18.10 -33.90 11.56
N SER A 6 -19.03 -33.83 10.59
CA SER A 6 -18.75 -33.47 9.20
C SER A 6 -19.57 -32.25 8.78
N PHE A 7 -18.90 -31.41 8.02
CA PHE A 7 -19.29 -30.18 7.33
C PHE A 7 -20.61 -30.23 6.56
N ARG A 8 -21.38 -29.11 6.56
CA ARG A 8 -22.17 -28.67 5.39
C ARG A 8 -22.45 -27.16 5.38
N GLN A 9 -22.08 -26.51 4.28
CA GLN A 9 -22.42 -25.12 3.93
C GLN A 9 -23.92 -24.94 3.69
N ARG A 10 -24.44 -23.76 4.04
CA ARG A 10 -25.78 -23.28 3.74
C ARG A 10 -25.70 -22.18 2.67
N GLN A 11 -26.50 -22.32 1.61
CA GLN A 11 -26.68 -21.35 0.54
C GLN A 11 -28.21 -21.26 0.32
N ASP A 12 -28.82 -20.14 0.71
CA ASP A 12 -30.26 -19.92 0.59
C ASP A 12 -30.55 -19.13 -0.70
N GLY A 13 -31.42 -19.68 -1.55
CA GLY A 13 -32.04 -18.99 -2.69
C GLY A 13 -33.51 -18.68 -2.38
N GLY A 14 -33.98 -17.48 -2.74
CA GLY A 14 -35.36 -17.02 -2.56
C GLY A 14 -35.97 -16.58 -3.88
N GLY A 15 -37.06 -17.24 -4.28
CA GLY A 15 -37.90 -16.91 -5.44
C GLY A 15 -39.14 -16.09 -5.07
N THR A 16 -39.68 -15.41 -6.07
CA THR A 16 -40.76 -14.39 -6.09
C THR A 16 -42.19 -14.94 -6.07
N ALA A 17 -43.15 -14.18 -5.48
CA ALA A 17 -44.59 -14.19 -5.81
C ALA A 17 -45.29 -12.84 -5.43
N PRO A 18 -46.43 -12.45 -6.05
CA PRO A 18 -46.85 -11.04 -6.21
C PRO A 18 -48.04 -10.53 -5.34
N GLN A 19 -48.32 -9.22 -5.47
CA GLN A 19 -49.19 -8.33 -4.66
C GLN A 19 -50.73 -8.48 -4.83
N PRO A 20 -51.55 -7.93 -3.91
CA PRO A 20 -52.97 -7.65 -4.14
C PRO A 20 -53.30 -6.17 -4.42
N GLN A 21 -54.28 -5.94 -5.30
CA GLN A 21 -54.94 -4.66 -5.61
C GLN A 21 -55.90 -4.20 -4.50
N VAL A 22 -56.04 -2.88 -4.32
CA VAL A 22 -57.27 -2.24 -3.81
C VAL A 22 -57.52 -0.94 -4.59
N GLU A 23 -58.74 -0.80 -5.09
CA GLU A 23 -59.30 0.30 -5.88
C GLU A 23 -60.24 1.15 -4.97
N GLY A 24 -60.28 2.48 -5.12
CA GLY A 24 -61.19 3.33 -4.32
C GLY A 24 -61.06 4.86 -4.48
N ILE A 25 -61.64 5.39 -5.57
CA ILE A 25 -62.54 6.56 -5.71
C ILE A 25 -62.50 7.71 -4.65
N GLY A 26 -62.46 8.98 -5.11
CA GLY A 26 -63.03 10.13 -4.37
C GLY A 26 -62.51 11.53 -4.76
N MET A 27 -63.43 12.46 -5.07
CA MET A 27 -63.27 13.74 -5.78
C MET A 27 -62.89 14.99 -4.94
N ASN A 28 -62.30 15.98 -5.63
CA ASN A 28 -62.46 17.45 -5.57
C ASN A 28 -62.52 18.19 -4.22
N GLN A 29 -61.64 19.19 -4.05
CA GLN A 29 -62.03 20.54 -3.62
C GLN A 29 -61.04 21.59 -4.17
N LEU A 30 -61.60 22.59 -4.85
CA LEU A 30 -60.99 23.80 -5.37
C LEU A 30 -61.30 24.93 -4.39
N SER A 31 -60.31 25.69 -3.89
CA SER A 31 -60.56 27.04 -3.37
C SER A 31 -59.32 27.90 -3.21
N LYS A 32 -59.34 28.98 -4.01
CA LYS A 32 -58.91 30.36 -3.76
C LYS A 32 -57.43 30.75 -3.90
N GLU A 33 -57.32 31.67 -4.85
CA GLU A 33 -56.22 32.50 -5.29
C GLU A 33 -56.01 33.68 -4.34
N GLU A 34 -54.75 33.93 -3.95
CA GLU A 34 -54.33 35.18 -3.31
C GLU A 34 -52.94 35.59 -3.88
N THR A 35 -52.80 36.89 -4.15
CA THR A 35 -51.84 37.46 -5.12
C THR A 35 -50.63 38.14 -4.43
N ARG A 36 -49.40 37.72 -4.82
CA ARG A 36 -48.06 38.40 -4.82
C ARG A 36 -47.32 38.66 -3.48
N PRO A 37 -45.96 38.84 -3.46
CA PRO A 37 -45.03 39.09 -4.58
C PRO A 37 -43.76 38.20 -4.68
N SER A 38 -43.15 38.26 -5.87
CA SER A 38 -41.83 37.78 -6.30
C SER A 38 -40.73 37.73 -5.22
N MET A 39 -40.22 36.54 -4.93
CA MET A 39 -38.90 36.35 -4.35
C MET A 39 -37.99 35.69 -5.39
N VAL A 40 -36.95 36.41 -5.82
CA VAL A 40 -35.92 35.91 -6.73
C VAL A 40 -35.12 34.82 -6.00
N GLU A 41 -35.27 33.57 -6.40
CA GLU A 41 -34.32 32.51 -6.02
C GLU A 41 -32.96 32.77 -6.70
N PRO A 42 -31.84 32.59 -6.00
CA PRO A 42 -30.53 32.71 -6.62
C PRO A 42 -30.35 31.57 -7.65
N VAL A 43 -29.96 31.96 -8.85
CA VAL A 43 -29.61 31.06 -9.96
C VAL A 43 -28.60 30.02 -9.47
N GLN A 44 -29.07 28.78 -9.30
CA GLN A 44 -28.20 27.62 -9.19
C GLN A 44 -27.39 27.53 -10.49
N SER A 45 -26.08 27.74 -10.37
CA SER A 45 -25.13 27.51 -11.46
C SER A 45 -25.26 26.06 -11.93
N THR A 46 -25.82 25.88 -13.13
CA THR A 46 -25.96 24.59 -13.78
C THR A 46 -24.59 24.09 -14.19
N ALA A 47 -23.94 23.35 -13.29
CA ALA A 47 -22.78 22.53 -13.63
C ALA A 47 -23.20 21.52 -14.72
N PRO A 48 -22.46 21.40 -15.83
CA PRO A 48 -22.81 20.47 -16.90
C PRO A 48 -22.84 19.03 -16.40
N GLN A 49 -23.87 18.31 -16.82
CA GLN A 49 -24.19 16.96 -16.35
C GLN A 49 -23.09 15.97 -16.78
N ARG A 50 -22.42 15.46 -15.75
CA ARG A 50 -21.23 14.60 -15.74
C ARG A 50 -21.36 13.35 -16.63
N ARG A 51 -20.48 13.18 -17.61
CA ARG A 51 -20.23 11.88 -18.25
C ARG A 51 -19.31 11.07 -17.33
N ARG A 52 -19.88 10.17 -16.53
CA ARG A 52 -19.15 9.27 -15.62
C ARG A 52 -18.21 8.39 -16.45
N THR A 53 -16.89 8.54 -16.27
CA THR A 53 -15.92 7.54 -16.74
C THR A 53 -15.84 6.42 -15.69
N ARG A 54 -15.56 5.20 -16.14
CA ARG A 54 -15.59 3.96 -15.33
C ARG A 54 -14.63 3.96 -14.13
N ASN A 55 -13.69 4.90 -14.07
CA ASN A 55 -12.66 5.00 -13.03
C ASN A 55 -12.90 6.14 -12.01
N ASP A 56 -13.99 6.90 -12.11
CA ASP A 56 -14.34 8.01 -11.20
C ASP A 56 -14.53 7.56 -9.72
N HIS A 57 -14.63 6.26 -9.45
CA HIS A 57 -14.93 5.71 -8.13
C HIS A 57 -13.70 5.56 -7.21
N PHE A 58 -12.47 5.77 -7.71
CA PHE A 58 -11.23 5.66 -6.92
C PHE A 58 -10.42 6.97 -6.87
N GLU A 59 -11.04 8.10 -7.20
CA GLU A 59 -10.41 9.41 -6.97
C GLU A 59 -10.51 9.71 -5.47
N VAL A 60 -9.40 9.54 -4.75
CA VAL A 60 -9.27 9.98 -3.36
C VAL A 60 -9.54 11.50 -3.35
N PRO A 61 -10.57 11.98 -2.63
CA PRO A 61 -10.88 13.40 -2.61
C PRO A 61 -9.68 14.16 -2.04
N ASN A 62 -9.14 15.08 -2.83
CA ASN A 62 -8.02 15.89 -2.41
C ASN A 62 -8.45 16.76 -1.21
N SER A 63 -7.81 16.55 -0.05
CA SER A 63 -8.13 17.25 1.20
C SER A 63 -7.88 18.76 1.11
N ILE A 64 -7.04 19.18 0.16
CA ILE A 64 -6.65 20.56 -0.08
C ILE A 64 -7.75 21.34 -0.83
N VAL A 65 -8.71 20.65 -1.46
CA VAL A 65 -9.82 21.29 -2.21
C VAL A 65 -10.72 22.15 -1.31
N GLN A 66 -10.78 21.84 -0.02
CA GLN A 66 -11.61 22.56 0.95
C GLN A 66 -11.00 23.89 1.41
N ALA A 67 -9.70 24.09 1.23
CA ALA A 67 -9.00 25.31 1.64
C ALA A 67 -9.24 26.46 0.66
N SER A 68 -9.32 27.68 1.17
CA SER A 68 -9.39 28.86 0.31
C SER A 68 -8.06 29.10 -0.41
N ASP A 69 -8.09 29.74 -1.59
CA ASP A 69 -6.85 29.96 -2.38
C ASP A 69 -5.82 30.84 -1.66
N ARG A 70 -6.25 31.70 -0.73
CA ARG A 70 -5.36 32.53 0.08
C ARG A 70 -4.72 31.72 1.20
N GLU A 71 -5.54 31.01 1.96
CA GLU A 71 -5.09 30.12 3.03
C GLU A 71 -4.14 29.06 2.51
N LEU A 72 -4.45 28.45 1.36
CA LEU A 72 -3.56 27.47 0.73
C LEU A 72 -2.20 28.06 0.35
N LYS A 73 -2.15 29.30 -0.13
CA LYS A 73 -0.87 29.96 -0.46
C LYS A 73 -0.03 30.17 0.78
N ASP A 74 -0.64 30.66 1.85
CA ASP A 74 0.05 30.94 3.11
C ASP A 74 0.53 29.65 3.78
N ASP A 75 -0.30 28.61 3.80
CA ASP A 75 0.05 27.29 4.33
C ASP A 75 1.14 26.60 3.50
N ALA A 76 1.04 26.64 2.17
CA ALA A 76 2.06 26.06 1.29
C ALA A 76 3.40 26.79 1.46
N ARG A 77 3.38 28.11 1.62
CA ARG A 77 4.58 28.91 1.87
C ARG A 77 5.20 28.58 3.23
N ASN A 78 4.38 28.51 4.28
CA ASN A 78 4.83 28.13 5.61
C ASN A 78 5.44 26.72 5.60
N PHE A 79 4.80 25.76 4.94
CA PHE A 79 5.29 24.39 4.84
C PHE A 79 6.63 24.30 4.06
N ALA A 80 6.76 25.05 2.96
CA ALA A 80 7.99 25.12 2.17
C ALA A 80 9.20 25.59 2.99
N ILE A 81 9.00 26.57 3.87
CA ILE A 81 10.06 27.17 4.68
C ILE A 81 10.34 26.32 5.93
N THR A 82 9.29 25.94 6.66
CA THR A 82 9.43 25.27 7.96
C THR A 82 9.81 23.81 7.84
N THR A 83 9.15 23.07 6.94
CA THR A 83 9.31 21.62 6.80
C THR A 83 10.36 21.26 5.76
N LEU A 84 10.26 21.84 4.56
CA LEU A 84 11.15 21.53 3.45
C LEU A 84 12.47 22.32 3.48
N ARG A 85 12.55 23.36 4.32
CA ARG A 85 13.74 24.23 4.46
C ARG A 85 14.25 24.75 3.11
N LEU A 86 13.32 25.06 2.20
CA LEU A 86 13.69 25.59 0.89
C LEU A 86 14.30 26.99 1.05
N SER A 87 15.38 27.25 0.32
CA SER A 87 16.08 28.52 0.39
C SER A 87 15.26 29.60 -0.31
N ASP A 88 14.98 30.70 0.38
CA ASP A 88 14.35 31.91 -0.21
C ASP A 88 15.37 32.75 -1.00
N ASN A 89 16.37 32.09 -1.61
CA ASN A 89 17.34 32.77 -2.44
C ASN A 89 16.62 33.18 -3.74
N GLN A 90 16.57 34.49 -3.97
CA GLN A 90 15.85 35.15 -5.06
C GLN A 90 16.25 34.71 -6.47
N ALA A 91 17.32 33.91 -6.60
CA ALA A 91 17.77 33.34 -7.87
C ALA A 91 16.89 32.20 -8.40
N ASP A 92 16.29 31.38 -7.52
CA ASP A 92 15.59 30.14 -7.94
C ASP A 92 14.09 30.09 -7.61
N ASN A 93 13.57 31.04 -6.81
CA ASN A 93 12.15 31.15 -6.45
C ASN A 93 11.48 29.80 -6.07
N GLN A 94 12.21 28.93 -5.36
CA GLN A 94 11.77 27.55 -5.09
C GLN A 94 10.48 27.51 -4.27
N VAL A 95 10.33 28.44 -3.33
CA VAL A 95 9.13 28.61 -2.50
C VAL A 95 7.93 28.98 -3.37
N GLU A 96 8.08 29.93 -4.31
CA GLU A 96 6.99 30.35 -5.19
C GLU A 96 6.59 29.22 -6.16
N ARG A 97 7.57 28.46 -6.67
CA ARG A 97 7.29 27.28 -7.49
C ARG A 97 6.51 26.22 -6.71
N PHE A 98 6.82 26.03 -5.43
CA PHE A 98 6.09 25.11 -4.56
C PHE A 98 4.64 25.59 -4.33
N VAL A 99 4.44 26.88 -4.05
CA VAL A 99 3.11 27.47 -3.90
C VAL A 99 2.28 27.33 -5.18
N ARG A 100 2.89 27.63 -6.34
CA ARG A 100 2.27 27.43 -7.66
C ARG A 100 1.88 25.97 -7.88
N ALA A 101 2.77 25.02 -7.55
CA ALA A 101 2.49 23.60 -7.64
C ALA A 101 1.34 23.17 -6.71
N ALA A 102 1.27 23.72 -5.48
CA ALA A 102 0.17 23.45 -4.55
C ALA A 102 -1.20 23.91 -5.10
N LEU A 103 -1.24 25.06 -5.78
CA LEU A 103 -2.45 25.56 -6.43
C LEU A 103 -2.87 24.70 -7.62
N VAL A 104 -1.90 24.21 -8.41
CA VAL A 104 -2.16 23.27 -9.50
C VAL A 104 -2.66 21.92 -8.94
N ALA A 105 -2.08 21.46 -7.84
CA ALA A 105 -2.45 20.22 -7.18
C ALA A 105 -3.87 20.26 -6.59
N LYS A 106 -4.32 21.43 -6.11
CA LYS A 106 -5.69 21.63 -5.60
C LYS A 106 -6.74 21.15 -6.62
N ASP A 107 -6.63 21.61 -7.86
CA ASP A 107 -7.55 21.29 -8.96
C ASP A 107 -6.86 20.51 -10.09
N SER A 108 -6.12 19.46 -9.74
CA SER A 108 -5.28 18.69 -10.68
C SER A 108 -6.02 18.23 -11.94
N ARG A 109 -7.30 17.85 -11.83
CA ARG A 109 -8.13 17.44 -12.97
C ARG A 109 -8.46 18.59 -13.92
N VAL A 110 -8.69 19.79 -13.40
CA VAL A 110 -8.98 20.96 -14.25
C VAL A 110 -7.73 21.35 -15.03
N TYR A 111 -6.58 21.37 -14.36
CA TYR A 111 -5.30 21.64 -15.01
C TYR A 111 -4.91 20.54 -16.01
N GLU A 112 -5.27 19.28 -15.77
CA GLU A 112 -5.10 18.20 -16.76
C GLU A 112 -5.94 18.45 -18.02
N LEU A 113 -7.21 18.85 -17.89
CA LEU A 113 -8.08 19.14 -19.03
C LEU A 113 -7.57 20.34 -19.85
N VAL A 114 -7.10 21.38 -19.17
CA VAL A 114 -6.42 22.53 -19.81
C VAL A 114 -5.15 22.05 -20.53
N ALA A 115 -4.34 21.22 -19.88
CA ALA A 115 -3.13 20.68 -20.48
C ALA A 115 -3.45 19.83 -21.71
N ARG A 116 -4.54 19.06 -21.75
CA ARG A 116 -4.95 18.25 -22.92
C ARG A 116 -5.63 19.06 -24.03
N GLY A 117 -5.94 20.35 -23.80
CA GLY A 117 -6.59 21.21 -24.80
C GLY A 117 -8.08 20.92 -24.96
N GLU A 118 -8.76 20.51 -23.88
CA GLU A 118 -10.18 20.16 -23.94
C GLU A 118 -11.05 21.42 -24.16
N PRO A 119 -11.94 21.44 -25.16
CA PRO A 119 -12.73 22.63 -25.49
C PRO A 119 -13.64 23.03 -24.32
N GLY A 120 -13.60 24.31 -23.96
CA GLY A 120 -14.37 24.89 -22.84
C GLY A 120 -13.57 25.13 -21.56
N TYR A 121 -12.33 24.66 -21.48
CA TYR A 121 -11.46 24.86 -20.30
C TYR A 121 -10.33 25.88 -20.54
N GLU A 122 -10.03 26.24 -21.80
CA GLU A 122 -8.93 27.14 -22.18
C GLU A 122 -9.05 28.58 -21.64
N ASN A 123 -10.28 29.06 -21.41
CA ASN A 123 -10.57 30.44 -21.00
C ASN A 123 -11.14 30.58 -19.58
N ARG A 124 -10.95 29.57 -18.72
CA ARG A 124 -11.30 29.73 -17.30
C ARG A 124 -10.32 30.71 -16.65
N ASN A 125 -10.82 31.57 -15.77
CA ASN A 125 -9.97 32.39 -14.90
C ASN A 125 -9.33 31.50 -13.82
N LEU A 126 -8.31 30.72 -14.23
CA LEU A 126 -7.52 29.90 -13.32
C LEU A 126 -6.52 30.78 -12.56
N PRO A 127 -6.24 30.47 -11.27
CA PRO A 127 -5.29 31.23 -10.47
C PRO A 127 -3.84 31.08 -10.94
N VAL A 128 -3.54 30.06 -11.76
CA VAL A 128 -2.22 29.82 -12.33
C VAL A 128 -2.34 29.60 -13.85
N THR A 129 -1.53 30.32 -14.63
CA THR A 129 -1.40 30.11 -16.07
C THR A 129 -0.29 29.10 -16.34
N LEU A 130 -0.63 27.94 -16.91
CA LEU A 130 0.33 26.89 -17.26
C LEU A 130 1.22 27.30 -18.44
N GLN A 131 2.51 26.99 -18.35
CA GLN A 131 3.46 27.06 -19.47
C GLN A 131 3.42 25.77 -20.32
N PRO A 132 3.84 25.79 -21.60
CA PRO A 132 3.74 24.62 -22.49
C PRO A 132 4.57 23.41 -22.04
N ASP A 133 5.68 23.65 -21.35
CA ASP A 133 6.50 22.62 -20.70
C ASP A 133 5.75 21.99 -19.51
N GLU A 134 5.11 22.80 -18.66
CA GLU A 134 4.28 22.33 -17.55
C GLU A 134 3.07 21.53 -18.03
N MET A 135 2.43 21.94 -19.14
CA MET A 135 1.34 21.19 -19.76
C MET A 135 1.80 19.80 -20.21
N THR A 136 2.96 19.71 -20.85
CA THR A 136 3.56 18.43 -21.25
C THR A 136 3.87 17.57 -20.03
N ALA A 137 4.45 18.16 -18.98
CA ALA A 137 4.76 17.47 -17.73
C ALA A 137 3.51 16.90 -17.03
N LEU A 138 2.41 17.66 -16.98
CA LEU A 138 1.14 17.20 -16.41
C LEU A 138 0.52 16.02 -17.19
N ARG A 139 0.66 16.03 -18.53
CA ARG A 139 0.23 14.89 -19.36
C ARG A 139 1.10 13.67 -19.09
N ASP A 140 2.41 13.86 -19.09
CA ASP A 140 3.38 12.78 -18.87
C ASP A 140 3.23 12.14 -17.48
N GLU A 141 2.91 12.91 -16.44
CA GLU A 141 2.64 12.38 -15.09
C GLU A 141 1.50 11.34 -15.10
N LYS A 142 0.41 11.62 -15.82
CA LYS A 142 -0.75 10.71 -15.91
C LYS A 142 -0.54 9.58 -16.92
N ASP A 143 0.06 9.89 -18.05
CA ASP A 143 0.26 8.91 -19.13
C ASP A 143 1.41 7.95 -18.81
N ARG A 144 2.34 8.33 -17.90
CA ARG A 144 3.50 7.53 -17.49
C ARG A 144 3.61 7.31 -15.98
N LEU A 145 2.58 6.70 -15.40
CA LEU A 145 2.48 6.33 -13.96
C LEU A 145 3.68 5.54 -13.39
N PHE A 146 4.47 4.85 -14.23
CA PHE A 146 5.61 4.02 -13.83
C PHE A 146 6.97 4.52 -14.35
N SER A 147 7.05 5.73 -14.92
CA SER A 147 8.29 6.22 -15.54
C SER A 147 9.34 6.69 -14.55
N GLU A 148 9.05 6.73 -13.25
CA GLU A 148 10.07 6.96 -12.24
C GLU A 148 10.92 5.69 -12.03
N ARG A 149 12.21 5.76 -12.37
CA ARG A 149 13.18 4.67 -12.17
C ARG A 149 13.19 4.08 -10.74
N GLY A 150 12.76 4.87 -9.74
CA GLY A 150 12.68 4.45 -8.35
C GLY A 150 11.61 3.38 -8.06
N ILE A 151 10.48 3.38 -8.78
CA ILE A 151 9.36 2.47 -8.46
C ILE A 151 9.65 1.03 -8.90
N LEU A 152 10.34 0.85 -10.03
CA LEU A 152 10.74 -0.46 -10.52
C LEU A 152 11.70 -1.17 -9.57
N MET A 153 12.67 -0.44 -9.02
CA MET A 153 13.59 -0.99 -8.02
C MET A 153 12.84 -1.47 -6.77
N VAL A 154 11.88 -0.69 -6.28
CA VAL A 154 11.06 -1.08 -5.12
C VAL A 154 10.24 -2.31 -5.45
N ASN A 155 9.60 -2.37 -6.62
CA ASN A 155 8.80 -3.52 -7.06
C ASN A 155 9.66 -4.78 -7.17
N VAL A 156 10.86 -4.68 -7.72
CA VAL A 156 11.82 -5.81 -7.81
C VAL A 156 12.25 -6.25 -6.42
N CYS A 157 12.61 -5.33 -5.51
CA CYS A 157 12.94 -5.66 -4.12
C CYS A 157 11.78 -6.36 -3.41
N VAL A 158 10.56 -5.85 -3.53
CA VAL A 158 9.36 -6.45 -2.92
C VAL A 158 9.08 -7.84 -3.50
N ALA A 159 9.23 -8.02 -4.81
CA ALA A 159 9.06 -9.33 -5.44
C ALA A 159 10.11 -10.35 -4.94
N ILE A 160 11.37 -9.93 -4.81
CA ILE A 160 12.43 -10.77 -4.25
C ILE A 160 12.15 -11.08 -2.78
N ALA A 161 11.74 -10.10 -1.98
CA ALA A 161 11.40 -10.31 -0.57
C ALA A 161 10.23 -11.31 -0.42
N ALA A 162 9.17 -11.16 -1.20
CA ALA A 162 8.03 -12.10 -1.20
C ALA A 162 8.44 -13.52 -1.62
N PHE A 163 9.33 -13.63 -2.61
CA PHE A 163 9.89 -14.92 -3.02
C PHE A 163 10.73 -15.56 -1.91
N LEU A 164 11.62 -14.78 -1.27
CA LEU A 164 12.49 -15.26 -0.21
C LEU A 164 11.68 -15.68 1.03
N GLN A 165 10.64 -14.93 1.39
CA GLN A 165 9.71 -15.28 2.47
C GLN A 165 9.04 -16.63 2.21
N GLY A 166 8.56 -16.87 0.97
CA GLY A 166 8.01 -18.16 0.57
C GLY A 166 9.05 -19.29 0.58
N HIS A 167 10.29 -18.99 0.18
CA HIS A 167 11.39 -19.95 0.17
C HIS A 167 11.77 -20.39 1.59
N VAL A 168 11.92 -19.45 2.53
CA VAL A 168 12.24 -19.76 3.94
C VAL A 168 11.15 -20.63 4.56
N GLN A 169 9.88 -20.27 4.38
CA GLN A 169 8.76 -21.07 4.91
C GLN A 169 8.71 -22.49 4.32
N SER A 170 8.87 -22.61 2.99
CA SER A 170 8.86 -23.90 2.30
C SER A 170 10.06 -24.76 2.69
N SER A 171 11.25 -24.17 2.81
CA SER A 171 12.48 -24.91 3.18
C SER A 171 12.43 -25.44 4.62
N ILE A 172 11.87 -24.68 5.57
CA ILE A 172 11.68 -25.14 6.95
C ILE A 172 10.75 -26.35 7.00
N ASN A 173 9.62 -26.27 6.29
CA ASN A 173 8.64 -27.35 6.22
C ASN A 173 9.19 -28.57 5.48
N GLY A 174 9.91 -28.36 4.38
CA GLY A 174 10.54 -29.41 3.58
C GLY A 174 11.72 -30.10 4.26
N ALA A 175 12.41 -29.42 5.17
CA ALA A 175 13.52 -29.98 5.93
C ALA A 175 13.07 -30.81 7.15
N SER A 176 11.87 -30.55 7.68
CA SER A 176 11.37 -31.18 8.91
C SER A 176 11.30 -32.73 8.84
N PRO A 177 10.89 -33.35 7.71
CA PRO A 177 10.92 -34.82 7.57
C PRO A 177 12.33 -35.44 7.56
N PHE A 178 13.37 -34.65 7.31
CA PHE A 178 14.77 -35.11 7.24
C PHE A 178 15.52 -34.91 8.58
N GLU A 179 14.79 -34.94 9.70
CA GLU A 179 15.35 -34.70 11.05
C GLU A 179 16.52 -35.63 11.41
N TYR A 180 16.50 -36.88 10.92
CA TYR A 180 17.61 -37.83 11.10
C TYR A 180 18.87 -37.36 10.34
N ASP A 181 18.76 -36.96 9.09
CA ASP A 181 19.89 -36.53 8.25
C ASP A 181 20.45 -35.15 8.64
N LEU A 182 19.62 -34.35 9.29
CA LEU A 182 19.98 -33.06 9.87
C LEU A 182 20.65 -33.19 11.25
N GLY A 183 20.74 -34.41 11.79
CA GLY A 183 21.48 -34.70 13.02
C GLY A 183 20.73 -34.31 14.30
N PHE A 184 19.40 -34.27 14.26
CA PHE A 184 18.60 -34.07 15.48
C PHE A 184 18.55 -35.32 16.36
N HIS A 185 18.89 -36.49 15.82
CA HIS A 185 18.92 -37.76 16.54
C HIS A 185 20.36 -38.21 16.80
N ASP A 186 20.66 -38.57 18.05
CA ASP A 186 21.91 -39.22 18.45
C ASP A 186 21.75 -40.75 18.35
N ASP A 187 22.66 -41.41 17.65
CA ASP A 187 22.62 -42.86 17.38
C ASP A 187 22.85 -43.73 18.65
N GLN A 188 22.99 -43.13 19.84
CA GLN A 188 23.56 -43.78 21.04
C GLN A 188 22.64 -43.89 22.26
N SER A 189 21.39 -43.41 22.22
CA SER A 189 20.50 -43.44 23.39
C SER A 189 19.06 -43.86 23.07
N CYS A 190 18.65 -45.04 23.57
CA CYS A 190 17.39 -45.70 23.24
C CYS A 190 16.18 -45.40 24.16
N SER A 191 16.24 -44.44 25.10
CA SER A 191 15.07 -44.26 26.01
C SER A 191 14.72 -42.82 26.44
N GLY A 192 15.27 -41.78 25.81
CA GLY A 192 14.94 -40.40 26.18
C GLY A 192 15.18 -39.33 25.10
N THR A 193 15.73 -39.71 23.95
CA THR A 193 16.19 -38.81 22.89
C THR A 193 15.04 -38.21 22.08
N GLU A 194 13.97 -38.99 21.87
CA GLU A 194 12.76 -38.59 21.10
C GLU A 194 12.25 -37.20 21.53
N SER A 195 12.02 -37.00 22.83
CA SER A 195 11.51 -35.72 23.34
C SER A 195 12.47 -34.57 23.04
N ARG A 196 13.78 -34.76 23.25
CA ARG A 196 14.78 -33.71 23.03
C ARG A 196 14.93 -33.39 21.53
N SER A 197 14.86 -34.38 20.65
CA SER A 197 14.88 -34.20 19.20
C SER A 197 13.69 -33.36 18.72
N PHE A 198 12.47 -33.67 19.18
CA PHE A 198 11.27 -32.91 18.83
C PHE A 198 11.33 -31.46 19.34
N TRP A 199 11.78 -31.25 20.58
CA TRP A 199 11.99 -29.90 21.11
C TRP A 199 13.07 -29.13 20.33
N ALA A 200 14.16 -29.78 19.95
CA ALA A 200 15.23 -29.16 19.16
C ALA A 200 14.77 -28.81 17.74
N LEU A 201 14.01 -29.68 17.09
CA LEU A 201 13.42 -29.41 15.77
C LEU A 201 12.42 -28.26 15.85
N GLY A 202 11.51 -28.29 16.82
CA GLY A 202 10.54 -27.23 17.05
C GLY A 202 11.20 -25.89 17.36
N ALA A 203 12.21 -25.87 18.23
CA ALA A 203 13.00 -24.67 18.52
C ALA A 203 13.69 -24.14 17.25
N THR A 204 14.32 -25.01 16.46
CA THR A 204 15.01 -24.62 15.22
C THR A 204 14.04 -24.07 14.17
N ASN A 205 12.80 -24.58 14.10
CA ASN A 205 11.74 -24.06 13.23
C ASN A 205 11.18 -22.71 13.72
N ALA A 206 11.15 -22.48 15.03
CA ALA A 206 10.68 -21.22 15.63
C ALA A 206 11.74 -20.10 15.61
N MET A 207 13.04 -20.43 15.49
CA MET A 207 14.13 -19.46 15.58
C MET A 207 14.03 -18.27 14.61
N PRO A 208 13.69 -18.42 13.31
CA PRO A 208 13.56 -17.28 12.41
C PRO A 208 12.54 -16.27 12.93
N PHE A 209 11.34 -16.74 13.29
CA PHE A 209 10.26 -15.90 13.79
C PHE A 209 10.61 -15.21 15.10
N LEU A 210 11.28 -15.91 16.01
CA LEU A 210 11.73 -15.35 17.28
C LEU A 210 12.79 -14.27 17.03
N THR A 211 13.73 -14.54 16.12
CA THR A 211 14.82 -13.60 15.81
C THR A 211 14.29 -12.34 15.13
N THR A 212 13.34 -12.46 14.20
CA THR A 212 12.66 -11.32 13.59
C THR A 212 11.96 -10.45 14.62
N ALA A 213 11.21 -11.06 15.55
CA ALA A 213 10.46 -10.33 16.56
C ALA A 213 11.35 -9.57 17.56
N PHE A 214 12.49 -10.14 17.97
CA PHE A 214 13.36 -9.53 18.98
C PHE A 214 14.49 -8.69 18.37
N LEU A 215 15.21 -9.21 17.38
CA LEU A 215 16.36 -8.53 16.78
C LEU A 215 15.97 -7.68 15.56
N GLY A 216 15.06 -8.18 14.72
CA GLY A 216 14.63 -7.47 13.51
C GLY A 216 14.06 -6.09 13.84
N CYS A 217 13.19 -6.00 14.85
CA CYS A 217 12.62 -4.72 15.30
C CYS A 217 13.66 -3.71 15.79
N TRP A 218 14.73 -4.17 16.45
CA TRP A 218 15.78 -3.29 16.97
C TRP A 218 16.79 -2.87 15.91
N VAL A 219 17.09 -3.75 14.96
CA VAL A 219 18.05 -3.48 13.87
C VAL A 219 17.42 -2.65 12.76
N SER A 220 16.11 -2.75 12.55
CA SER A 220 15.40 -2.04 11.47
C SER A 220 15.54 -0.51 11.59
N MET A 221 15.38 0.05 12.79
CA MET A 221 15.47 1.50 13.01
C MET A 221 16.85 2.11 12.66
N PRO A 222 17.98 1.63 13.22
CA PRO A 222 19.30 2.18 12.91
C PRO A 222 19.75 1.91 11.47
N VAL A 223 19.33 0.79 10.87
CA VAL A 223 19.67 0.47 9.47
C VAL A 223 18.95 1.41 8.51
N ASN A 224 17.67 1.70 8.77
CA ASN A 224 16.88 2.61 7.94
C ASN A 224 17.41 4.06 8.00
N ASP A 225 17.88 4.51 9.17
CA ASP A 225 18.43 5.86 9.33
C ASP A 225 19.81 6.03 8.65
N ARG A 226 20.62 4.96 8.57
CA ARG A 226 21.96 5.03 7.96
C ARG A 226 21.99 4.76 6.46
N LEU A 227 21.22 3.78 5.97
CA LEU A 227 21.22 3.36 4.56
C LEU A 227 20.06 3.94 3.75
N GLY A 228 19.11 4.60 4.44
CA GLY A 228 17.84 5.00 3.85
C GLY A 228 16.94 3.81 3.53
N ARG A 229 15.66 4.11 3.26
CA ARG A 229 14.61 3.08 3.06
C ARG A 229 14.89 2.13 1.89
N ARG A 230 15.56 2.62 0.85
CA ARG A 230 15.92 1.82 -0.33
C ARG A 230 17.14 0.93 -0.09
N GLY A 231 18.14 1.45 0.61
CA GLY A 231 19.36 0.69 0.95
C GLY A 231 19.09 -0.41 1.97
N ALA A 232 18.23 -0.12 2.97
CA ALA A 232 17.82 -1.11 3.96
C ALA A 232 17.14 -2.34 3.33
N MET A 233 16.21 -2.13 2.38
CA MET A 233 15.53 -3.21 1.66
C MET A 233 16.50 -4.07 0.86
N MET A 234 17.47 -3.46 0.17
CA MET A 234 18.46 -4.20 -0.61
C MET A 234 19.41 -5.01 0.28
N ALA A 235 19.86 -4.42 1.39
CA ALA A 235 20.75 -5.09 2.35
C ALA A 235 20.07 -6.30 3.00
N SER A 236 18.80 -6.15 3.40
CA SER A 236 17.98 -7.25 3.91
C SER A 236 17.85 -8.38 2.87
N ALA A 237 17.48 -8.05 1.62
CA ALA A 237 17.34 -9.04 0.55
C ALA A 237 18.64 -9.81 0.28
N VAL A 238 19.79 -9.13 0.27
CA VAL A 238 21.11 -9.78 0.10
C VAL A 238 21.43 -10.68 1.28
N LEU A 239 21.16 -10.24 2.51
CA LEU A 239 21.42 -11.03 3.71
C LEU A 239 20.61 -12.34 3.70
N VAL A 240 19.32 -12.27 3.40
CA VAL A 240 18.45 -13.45 3.31
C VAL A 240 18.87 -14.38 2.16
N LEU A 241 19.27 -13.82 1.01
CA LEU A 241 19.76 -14.61 -0.12
C LEU A 241 21.06 -15.35 0.24
N VAL A 242 22.05 -14.66 0.79
CA VAL A 242 23.33 -15.25 1.20
C VAL A 242 23.11 -16.33 2.24
N SER A 243 22.31 -16.04 3.26
CA SER A 243 22.03 -16.98 4.34
C SER A 243 21.25 -18.21 3.83
N SER A 244 20.33 -18.05 2.88
CA SER A 244 19.68 -19.18 2.19
C SER A 244 20.66 -20.05 1.40
N LEU A 245 21.62 -19.45 0.68
CA LEU A 245 22.67 -20.21 -0.01
C LEU A 245 23.56 -20.99 0.97
N VAL A 246 23.95 -20.36 2.08
CA VAL A 246 24.75 -20.99 3.14
C VAL A 246 23.99 -22.15 3.78
N SER A 247 22.66 -22.08 3.90
CA SER A 247 21.83 -23.18 4.40
C SER A 247 21.97 -24.46 3.57
N GLY A 248 22.20 -24.36 2.25
CA GLY A 248 22.46 -25.52 1.40
C GLY A 248 23.83 -26.14 1.66
N LEU A 249 24.83 -25.33 2.01
CA LEU A 249 26.18 -25.79 2.33
C LEU A 249 26.26 -26.53 3.67
N CYS A 250 25.27 -26.39 4.55
CA CYS A 250 25.18 -27.18 5.79
C CYS A 250 25.22 -28.68 5.58
N LEU A 251 24.76 -29.16 4.42
CA LEU A 251 24.77 -30.59 4.09
C LEU A 251 26.19 -31.15 3.91
N LEU A 252 27.19 -30.29 3.73
CA LEU A 252 28.61 -30.67 3.65
C LEU A 252 29.23 -30.86 5.04
N ALA A 253 28.61 -30.34 6.10
CA ALA A 253 29.11 -30.46 7.46
C ALA A 253 28.86 -31.86 8.05
N GLU A 254 29.59 -32.21 9.11
CA GLU A 254 29.37 -33.43 9.88
C GLU A 254 27.95 -33.48 10.44
N ARG A 255 27.30 -34.65 10.32
CA ARG A 255 25.88 -34.87 10.65
C ARG A 255 25.49 -34.32 12.02
N GLN A 256 26.32 -34.53 13.04
CA GLN A 256 26.04 -34.12 14.42
C GLN A 256 26.06 -32.59 14.66
N HIS A 257 26.64 -31.83 13.74
CA HIS A 257 26.73 -30.36 13.82
C HIS A 257 25.74 -29.63 12.90
N ARG A 258 25.07 -30.34 11.98
CA ARG A 258 24.18 -29.75 10.97
C ARG A 258 23.03 -28.97 11.58
N TRP A 259 22.33 -29.52 12.56
CA TRP A 259 21.20 -28.83 13.19
C TRP A 259 21.60 -27.54 13.91
N LYS A 260 22.80 -27.50 14.52
CA LYS A 260 23.33 -26.28 15.17
C LYS A 260 23.65 -25.21 14.15
N LEU A 261 24.26 -25.61 13.02
CA LEU A 261 24.58 -24.71 11.92
C LEU A 261 23.30 -24.18 11.26
N LEU A 262 22.32 -25.06 11.03
CA LEU A 262 20.99 -24.70 10.52
C LEU A 262 20.27 -23.72 11.44
N MET A 263 20.34 -23.93 12.75
CA MET A 263 19.80 -22.99 13.73
C MET A 263 20.47 -21.61 13.62
N GLY A 264 21.81 -21.55 13.54
CA GLY A 264 22.54 -20.29 13.39
C GLY A 264 22.16 -19.53 12.11
N ILE A 265 22.01 -20.24 10.99
CA ILE A 265 21.58 -19.65 9.71
C ILE A 265 20.15 -19.14 9.78
N ARG A 266 19.27 -19.85 10.48
CA ARG A 266 17.89 -19.43 10.70
C ARG A 266 17.77 -18.17 11.57
N VAL A 267 18.66 -18.01 12.54
CA VAL A 267 18.79 -16.74 13.28
C VAL A 267 19.22 -15.62 12.33
N VAL A 268 20.25 -15.84 11.51
CA VAL A 268 20.70 -14.84 10.53
C VAL A 268 19.59 -14.47 9.53
N ASN A 269 18.85 -15.45 9.01
CA ASN A 269 17.67 -15.21 8.15
C ASN A 269 16.63 -14.34 8.87
N GLY A 270 16.32 -14.62 10.13
CA GLY A 270 15.35 -13.84 10.90
C GLY A 270 15.78 -12.39 11.16
N ILE A 271 17.07 -12.07 11.14
CA ILE A 271 17.54 -10.67 11.21
C ILE A 271 17.25 -9.92 9.91
N GLY A 272 17.22 -10.64 8.79
CA GLY A 272 16.99 -10.08 7.46
C GLY A 272 15.52 -9.96 7.07
N GLU A 273 14.61 -10.70 7.70
CA GLU A 273 13.15 -10.56 7.53
C GLU A 273 12.58 -9.42 8.39
#